data_AF-A0A7H0VI48-F1
#
_entry.id   AF-A0A7H0VI48-F1
#
_cell.length_a   1.000
_cell.length_b   1.000
_cell.length_c   1.000
_cell.angle_alpha   90.00
_cell.angle_beta   90.00
_cell.angle_gamma   90.00
#
_symmetry.space_group_name_H-M   'P 1'
#
loop_
_entity.id
_entity.type
_entity.pdbx_description
1 polymer ?
#
loop_
_entity_poly.entity_id
_entity_poly.type
_entity_poly.pdbx_seq_one_letter_code
_entity_poly.pdbx_strand_id
1 'polypeptide(L)'
;MALIDVNSKRFKNFMAKLYGWGASVVILGAMFKILHLPGADIMLVVGLTTEAVIFFFSAFEKPGEELDWTLVYPELAGMTDEEEQYSSNNQRGLSATQELDRMLEDAKIDGELIESLGSGLRRFGDAANKLTETSEAAAATGAYNEQLSLASKNMESLNALYAVQLESSANHMEAQNTLMEKLSNSIQDSDRLTNEVSSLVNNMSQLNNVYGGMLSAMNVNRSN
;
A
#
# COMPACT_ATOMS: atom_id res chain seq x y z
N MET A 1 -22.24 -44.43 -17.21
CA MET A 1 -21.30 -44.80 -16.14
C MET A 1 -21.21 -43.63 -15.17
N ALA A 2 -22.23 -43.45 -14.33
CA ALA A 2 -22.22 -42.49 -13.23
C ALA A 2 -21.88 -43.29 -11.96
N LEU A 3 -20.61 -43.25 -11.56
CA LEU A 3 -20.08 -44.05 -10.44
C LEU A 3 -20.06 -43.31 -9.10
N ILE A 4 -20.68 -42.13 -9.01
CA ILE A 4 -20.75 -41.36 -7.76
C ILE A 4 -22.22 -41.22 -7.39
N ASP A 5 -22.63 -41.93 -6.35
CA ASP A 5 -23.94 -41.79 -5.73
C ASP A 5 -23.93 -40.53 -4.83
N VAL A 6 -24.33 -39.42 -5.45
CA VAL A 6 -24.37 -38.06 -4.88
C VAL A 6 -25.32 -37.99 -3.67
N ASN A 7 -26.23 -38.96 -3.51
CA ASN A 7 -27.22 -38.97 -2.41
C ASN A 7 -26.79 -39.85 -1.22
N SER A 8 -25.62 -40.48 -1.27
CA SER A 8 -25.15 -41.30 -0.16
C SER A 8 -24.77 -40.44 1.07
N LYS A 9 -25.12 -40.89 2.29
CA LYS A 9 -24.69 -40.24 3.55
C LYS A 9 -23.16 -40.06 3.64
N ARG A 10 -22.41 -40.94 2.96
CA ARG A 10 -20.94 -40.84 2.88
C ARG A 10 -20.49 -39.70 1.97
N PHE A 11 -21.18 -39.47 0.86
CA PHE A 11 -20.91 -38.36 -0.05
C PHE A 11 -21.21 -37.00 0.60
N LYS A 12 -22.36 -36.84 1.26
CA LYS A 12 -22.70 -35.60 2.00
C LYS A 12 -21.69 -35.28 3.11
N ASN A 13 -21.30 -36.29 3.89
CA ASN A 13 -20.28 -36.12 4.93
C ASN A 13 -18.88 -35.84 4.38
N PHE A 14 -18.55 -36.38 3.20
CA PHE A 14 -17.31 -36.07 2.50
C PHE A 14 -17.33 -34.62 1.98
N MET A 15 -18.44 -34.19 1.40
CA MET A 15 -18.61 -32.86 0.84
C MET A 15 -18.56 -31.78 1.93
N ALA A 16 -19.20 -32.01 3.08
CA ALA A 16 -19.10 -31.15 4.27
C ALA A 16 -17.64 -30.95 4.74
N LYS A 17 -16.82 -32.03 4.72
CA LYS A 17 -15.39 -31.94 5.06
C LYS A 17 -14.58 -31.23 3.98
N LEU A 18 -14.95 -31.42 2.71
CA LEU A 18 -14.30 -30.81 1.57
C LEU A 18 -14.51 -29.29 1.55
N TYR A 19 -15.71 -28.80 1.87
CA TYR A 19 -15.99 -27.38 2.11
C TYR A 19 -15.16 -26.82 3.27
N GLY A 20 -15.09 -27.54 4.40
CA GLY A 20 -14.30 -27.11 5.57
C GLY A 20 -12.79 -27.03 5.30
N TRP A 21 -12.23 -28.02 4.59
CA TRP A 21 -10.83 -28.00 4.19
C TRP A 21 -10.54 -26.92 3.15
N GLY A 22 -11.42 -26.72 2.17
CA GLY A 22 -11.33 -25.63 1.20
C GLY A 22 -11.27 -24.25 1.83
N ALA A 23 -12.27 -23.95 2.67
CA ALA A 23 -12.37 -22.69 3.38
C ALA A 23 -11.11 -22.40 4.21
N SER A 24 -10.52 -23.42 4.83
CA SER A 24 -9.29 -23.25 5.61
C SER A 24 -8.09 -22.81 4.75
N VAL A 25 -7.95 -23.34 3.53
CA VAL A 25 -6.86 -22.98 2.60
C VAL A 25 -7.07 -21.56 2.07
N VAL A 26 -8.32 -21.17 1.78
CA VAL A 26 -8.68 -19.81 1.35
C VAL A 26 -8.38 -18.78 2.43
N ILE A 27 -8.79 -19.06 3.67
CA ILE A 27 -8.56 -18.17 4.81
C ILE A 27 -7.05 -18.01 5.06
N LEU A 28 -6.26 -19.08 4.93
CA LEU A 28 -4.80 -18.99 5.02
C LEU A 28 -4.20 -18.13 3.89
N GLY A 29 -4.70 -18.25 2.66
CA GLY A 29 -4.29 -17.38 1.55
C GLY A 29 -4.61 -15.91 1.78
N ALA A 30 -5.81 -15.60 2.28
CA ALA A 30 -6.20 -14.25 2.64
C ALA A 30 -5.35 -13.70 3.79
N MET A 31 -5.08 -14.51 4.82
CA MET A 31 -4.21 -14.15 5.95
C MET A 31 -2.79 -13.78 5.48
N PHE A 32 -2.20 -14.58 4.59
CA PHE A 32 -0.87 -14.29 4.03
C PHE A 32 -0.84 -12.99 3.24
N LYS A 33 -1.91 -12.68 2.50
CA LYS A 33 -2.05 -11.42 1.76
C LYS A 33 -2.15 -10.21 2.69
N ILE A 34 -2.92 -10.30 3.77
CA ILE A 34 -3.06 -9.22 4.77
C ILE A 34 -1.74 -8.99 5.51
N LEU A 35 -1.02 -10.06 5.86
CA LEU A 35 0.24 -9.99 6.60
C LEU A 35 1.47 -9.70 5.71
N HIS A 36 1.30 -9.54 4.40
CA HIS A 36 2.39 -9.27 3.44
C HIS A 36 3.56 -10.27 3.53
N LEU A 37 3.24 -11.54 3.80
CA LEU A 37 4.24 -12.59 3.93
C LEU A 37 4.87 -12.94 2.56
N PRO A 38 6.16 -13.35 2.51
CA PRO A 38 6.78 -13.76 1.26
C PRO A 38 6.03 -14.96 0.65
N GLY A 39 5.65 -14.84 -0.61
CA GLY A 39 4.83 -15.85 -1.31
C GLY A 39 3.31 -15.70 -1.11
N ALA A 40 2.83 -14.59 -0.53
CA ALA A 40 1.40 -14.35 -0.32
C ALA A 40 0.55 -14.46 -1.59
N ASP A 41 1.03 -13.96 -2.73
CA ASP A 41 0.29 -14.04 -3.99
C ASP A 41 0.12 -15.47 -4.46
N ILE A 42 1.14 -16.32 -4.29
CA ILE A 42 1.09 -17.74 -4.64
C ILE A 42 0.08 -18.46 -3.73
N MET A 43 0.14 -18.20 -2.43
CA MET A 43 -0.79 -18.81 -1.47
C MET A 43 -2.25 -18.37 -1.72
N LEU A 44 -2.47 -17.11 -2.10
CA LEU A 44 -3.79 -16.59 -2.45
C LEU A 44 -4.34 -17.23 -3.72
N VAL A 45 -3.50 -17.38 -4.76
CA VAL A 45 -3.89 -18.09 -6.00
C VAL A 45 -4.27 -19.54 -5.70
N VAL A 46 -3.51 -20.24 -4.85
CA VAL A 46 -3.82 -21.62 -4.46
C VAL A 46 -5.16 -21.69 -3.69
N GLY A 47 -5.41 -20.77 -2.76
CA GLY A 47 -6.66 -20.68 -2.03
C GLY A 47 -7.86 -20.46 -2.95
N LEU A 48 -7.82 -19.42 -3.80
CA LEU A 48 -8.92 -19.11 -4.72
C LEU A 48 -9.15 -20.21 -5.76
N THR A 49 -8.09 -20.87 -6.23
CA THR A 49 -8.22 -22.01 -7.16
C THR A 49 -8.90 -23.21 -6.48
N THR A 50 -8.57 -23.45 -5.21
CA THR A 50 -9.22 -24.50 -4.41
C THR A 50 -10.71 -24.19 -4.24
N GLU A 51 -11.08 -22.94 -3.95
CA GLU A 51 -12.47 -22.51 -3.82
C GLU A 51 -13.25 -22.68 -5.13
N ALA A 52 -12.65 -22.31 -6.26
CA ALA A 52 -13.27 -22.47 -7.58
C ALA A 52 -13.59 -23.95 -7.91
N VAL A 53 -12.70 -24.87 -7.54
CA VAL A 53 -12.91 -26.32 -7.72
C VAL A 53 -14.06 -26.81 -6.82
N ILE A 54 -14.13 -26.33 -5.59
CA ILE A 54 -15.17 -26.73 -4.64
C ILE A 54 -16.54 -26.22 -5.09
N PHE A 55 -16.64 -24.97 -5.52
CA PHE A 55 -17.86 -24.40 -6.09
C PHE A 55 -18.32 -25.16 -7.35
N PHE A 56 -17.38 -25.56 -8.20
CA PHE A 56 -17.69 -26.36 -9.38
C PHE A 56 -18.33 -27.71 -9.01
N PHE A 57 -17.83 -28.39 -7.98
CA PHE A 57 -18.43 -29.64 -7.51
C PHE A 57 -19.72 -29.44 -6.71
N SER A 58 -19.86 -28.30 -6.02
CA SER A 58 -21.08 -27.92 -5.29
C SER A 58 -22.30 -27.79 -6.22
N ALA A 59 -22.10 -27.35 -7.47
CA ALA A 59 -23.16 -27.23 -8.46
C ALA A 59 -23.84 -28.58 -8.83
N PHE A 60 -23.20 -29.71 -8.51
CA PHE A 60 -23.76 -31.05 -8.72
C PHE A 60 -24.53 -31.58 -7.49
N GLU A 61 -24.55 -30.84 -6.38
CA GLU A 61 -25.33 -31.15 -5.20
C GLU A 61 -26.78 -30.65 -5.39
N LYS A 62 -27.76 -31.51 -5.12
CA LYS A 62 -29.19 -31.12 -5.18
C LYS A 62 -29.42 -30.02 -4.11
N PRO A 63 -30.17 -28.94 -4.41
CA PRO A 63 -30.55 -27.95 -3.40
C PRO A 63 -31.13 -28.67 -2.18
N GLY A 64 -30.65 -28.32 -0.99
CA GLY A 64 -31.09 -28.97 0.24
C GLY A 64 -32.60 -28.93 0.34
N GLU A 65 -33.22 -30.04 0.75
CA GLU A 65 -34.64 -30.06 1.10
C GLU A 65 -34.85 -29.02 2.21
N GLU A 66 -35.63 -27.99 1.90
CA GLU A 66 -35.95 -26.94 2.85
C GLU A 66 -36.61 -27.58 4.06
N LEU A 67 -36.12 -27.24 5.26
CA LEU A 67 -36.76 -27.71 6.48
C LEU A 67 -38.20 -27.22 6.48
N ASP A 68 -39.13 -28.16 6.63
CA ASP A 68 -40.55 -27.87 6.70
C ASP A 68 -40.87 -27.18 8.02
N TRP A 69 -40.67 -25.86 8.06
CA TRP A 69 -40.87 -24.99 9.22
C TRP A 69 -42.33 -25.03 9.74
N THR A 70 -43.25 -25.54 8.92
CA THR A 70 -44.64 -25.86 9.24
C THR A 70 -44.78 -26.82 10.43
N LEU A 71 -43.78 -27.68 10.67
CA LEU A 71 -43.80 -28.62 11.80
C LEU A 71 -43.54 -27.93 13.16
N VAL A 72 -42.93 -26.75 13.16
CA VAL A 72 -42.55 -25.98 14.35
C VAL A 72 -43.45 -24.76 14.56
N TYR A 73 -43.97 -24.17 13.48
CA TYR A 73 -44.90 -23.05 13.50
C TYR A 73 -46.13 -23.34 12.62
N PRO A 74 -47.22 -23.89 13.19
CA PRO A 74 -48.44 -24.19 12.43
C PRO A 74 -49.14 -22.95 11.88
N GLU A 75 -48.79 -21.75 12.36
CA GLU A 75 -49.30 -20.45 11.87
C GLU A 75 -48.84 -20.13 10.42
N LEU A 76 -47.81 -20.81 9.91
CA LEU A 76 -47.34 -20.69 8.52
C LEU A 76 -47.91 -21.81 7.61
N ALA A 77 -48.67 -22.75 8.18
CA ALA A 77 -49.35 -23.82 7.46
C ALA A 77 -50.54 -23.24 6.64
N GLY A 78 -50.23 -22.57 5.55
CA GLY A 78 -51.24 -21.93 4.71
C GLY A 78 -50.75 -20.70 3.92
N MET A 79 -49.49 -20.29 4.08
CA MET A 79 -48.88 -19.20 3.31
C MET A 79 -47.94 -19.71 2.21
N THR A 80 -48.23 -20.87 1.63
CA THR A 80 -47.56 -21.27 0.38
C THR A 80 -48.08 -20.41 -0.75
N ASP A 81 -47.21 -19.55 -1.27
CA ASP A 81 -47.41 -18.84 -2.51
C ASP A 81 -47.91 -19.81 -3.59
N GLU A 82 -49.02 -19.42 -4.21
CA GLU A 82 -49.70 -20.17 -5.24
C GLU A 82 -48.85 -20.27 -6.52
N GLU A 83 -48.02 -21.32 -6.60
CA GLU A 83 -47.85 -22.07 -7.84
C GLU A 83 -47.73 -23.56 -7.50
N GLU A 84 -48.82 -24.18 -7.03
CA GLU A 84 -49.15 -25.55 -7.42
C GLU A 84 -50.56 -25.97 -6.95
N GLN A 85 -51.29 -26.48 -7.93
CA GLN A 85 -52.72 -26.78 -7.94
C GLN A 85 -53.05 -28.05 -7.15
N TYR A 86 -53.64 -27.97 -5.96
CA TYR A 86 -54.40 -29.09 -5.37
C TYR A 86 -55.61 -28.62 -4.53
N SER A 87 -56.75 -29.26 -4.79
CA SER A 87 -58.06 -29.00 -4.19
C SER A 87 -58.11 -29.28 -2.68
N SER A 88 -58.76 -28.44 -1.88
CA SER A 88 -60.02 -28.75 -1.17
C SER A 88 -60.43 -27.67 -0.15
N ASN A 89 -61.73 -27.33 -0.18
CA ASN A 89 -62.61 -26.93 0.92
C ASN A 89 -62.31 -25.69 1.79
N ASN A 90 -63.03 -24.60 1.46
CA ASN A 90 -63.86 -23.79 2.35
C ASN A 90 -63.36 -23.47 3.78
N GLN A 91 -62.60 -22.39 3.93
CA GLN A 91 -62.81 -21.46 5.04
C GLN A 91 -62.32 -20.06 4.66
N ARG A 92 -63.21 -19.07 4.81
CA ARG A 92 -62.93 -17.65 4.58
C ARG A 92 -61.92 -17.17 5.62
N GLY A 93 -60.64 -17.21 5.30
CA GLY A 93 -59.58 -16.46 5.99
C GLY A 93 -59.59 -15.02 5.49
N LEU A 94 -59.60 -14.06 6.41
CA LEU A 94 -59.54 -12.63 6.09
C LEU A 94 -58.19 -12.33 5.42
N SER A 95 -58.19 -11.47 4.39
CA SER A 95 -56.97 -11.07 3.70
C SER A 95 -56.01 -10.38 4.68
N ALA A 96 -54.70 -10.60 4.55
CA ALA A 96 -53.66 -9.95 5.37
C ALA A 96 -53.77 -8.41 5.41
N THR A 97 -54.37 -7.80 4.37
CA THR A 97 -54.69 -6.37 4.33
C THR A 97 -55.82 -5.98 5.29
N GLN A 98 -56.82 -6.84 5.47
CA GLN A 98 -57.95 -6.62 6.37
C GLN A 98 -57.57 -6.80 7.84
N GLU A 99 -56.59 -7.65 8.13
CA GLU A 99 -56.06 -7.84 9.48
C GLU A 99 -55.10 -6.71 9.87
N LEU A 100 -54.28 -6.21 8.93
CA LEU A 100 -53.52 -4.97 9.10
C LEU A 100 -54.43 -3.75 9.32
N ASP A 101 -55.48 -3.58 8.51
CA ASP A 101 -56.45 -2.49 8.67
C ASP A 101 -57.15 -2.55 10.03
N ARG A 102 -57.50 -3.75 10.51
CA ARG A 102 -58.04 -3.94 11.87
C ARG A 102 -57.04 -3.64 12.97
N MET A 103 -55.78 -4.03 12.80
CA MET A 103 -54.73 -3.74 13.79
C MET A 103 -54.41 -2.24 13.85
N LEU A 104 -54.46 -1.53 12.72
CA LEU A 104 -54.32 -0.08 12.65
C LEU A 104 -55.50 0.65 13.32
N GLU A 105 -56.72 0.12 13.16
CA GLU A 105 -57.95 0.65 13.76
C GLU A 105 -58.02 0.36 15.28
N ASP A 106 -57.71 -0.87 15.73
CA ASP A 106 -57.74 -1.28 17.14
C ASP A 106 -56.59 -0.66 17.97
N ALA A 107 -55.40 -0.48 17.37
CA ALA A 107 -54.27 0.13 18.07
C ALA A 107 -54.38 1.65 18.22
N LYS A 108 -55.44 2.28 17.68
CA LYS A 108 -55.60 3.74 17.59
C LYS A 108 -54.30 4.42 17.18
N ILE A 109 -53.78 4.02 16.02
CA ILE A 109 -52.68 4.72 15.40
C ILE A 109 -53.22 6.08 14.93
N ASP A 110 -53.34 7.03 15.86
CA ASP A 110 -53.77 8.38 15.58
C ASP A 110 -52.74 9.03 14.65
N GLY A 111 -53.17 9.93 13.77
CA GLY A 111 -52.27 10.59 12.80
C GLY A 111 -51.05 11.26 13.45
N GLU A 112 -51.18 11.66 14.72
CA GLU A 112 -50.11 12.19 15.57
C GLU A 112 -49.00 11.16 15.88
N LEU A 113 -49.33 9.88 16.02
CA LEU A 113 -48.34 8.80 16.21
C LEU A 113 -47.56 8.52 14.93
N ILE A 114 -48.22 8.56 13.78
CA ILE A 114 -47.55 8.42 12.47
C ILE A 114 -46.64 9.63 12.21
N GLU A 115 -47.10 10.84 12.52
CA GLU A 115 -46.33 12.06 12.34
C GLU A 115 -45.13 12.11 13.30
N SER A 116 -45.30 11.70 14.56
CA SER A 116 -44.19 11.62 15.52
C SER A 116 -43.17 10.53 15.16
N LEU A 117 -43.62 9.38 14.63
CA LEU A 117 -42.73 8.34 14.12
C LEU A 117 -41.96 8.81 12.88
N GLY A 118 -42.63 9.47 11.93
CA GLY A 118 -42.01 10.03 10.74
C GLY A 118 -40.99 11.13 11.09
N SER A 119 -41.31 11.98 12.07
CA SER A 119 -40.39 12.96 12.62
C SER A 119 -39.19 12.30 13.33
N GLY A 120 -39.43 11.22 14.08
CA GLY A 120 -38.38 10.41 14.71
C GLY A 120 -37.42 9.78 13.70
N LEU A 121 -37.95 9.18 12.63
CA LEU A 121 -37.18 8.60 11.54
C LEU A 121 -36.37 9.66 10.79
N ARG A 122 -36.94 10.84 10.53
CA ARG A 122 -36.20 11.98 9.95
C ARG A 122 -35.06 12.44 10.84
N ARG A 123 -35.32 12.65 12.13
CA ARG A 123 -34.29 13.07 13.10
C ARG A 123 -33.19 12.01 13.25
N PHE A 124 -33.54 10.73 13.17
CA PHE A 124 -32.57 9.64 13.16
C PHE A 124 -31.72 9.65 11.90
N GLY A 125 -32.33 9.83 10.72
CA GLY A 125 -31.62 9.99 9.45
C GLY A 125 -30.65 11.18 9.47
N ASP A 126 -31.09 12.32 9.98
CA ASP A 126 -30.25 13.52 10.15
C ASP A 126 -29.07 13.28 11.11
N ALA A 127 -29.31 12.54 12.21
CA ALA A 127 -28.27 12.17 13.16
C ALA A 127 -27.25 11.18 12.54
N ALA A 128 -27.72 10.20 11.78
CA ALA A 128 -26.86 9.24 11.08
C ALA A 128 -26.00 9.93 10.00
N ASN A 129 -26.58 10.88 9.25
CA ASN A 129 -25.84 11.69 8.29
C ASN A 129 -24.74 12.53 8.96
N LYS A 130 -25.06 13.19 10.08
CA LYS A 130 -24.06 13.95 10.86
C LYS A 130 -22.97 13.08 11.46
N LEU A 131 -23.30 11.86 11.89
CA LEU A 131 -22.29 10.90 12.38
C LEU A 131 -21.35 10.47 11.25
N THR A 132 -21.88 10.26 10.05
CA THR A 132 -21.07 9.92 8.87
C THR A 132 -20.12 11.07 8.53
N GLU A 133 -20.63 12.30 8.47
CA GLU A 133 -19.83 13.51 8.21
C GLU A 133 -18.77 13.74 9.29
N THR A 134 -19.10 13.50 10.57
CA THR A 134 -18.14 13.59 11.70
C THR A 134 -17.08 12.51 11.61
N SER A 135 -17.44 11.29 11.20
CA SER A 135 -16.51 10.18 11.01
C SER A 135 -15.53 10.47 9.86
N GLU A 136 -16.01 11.02 8.75
CA GLU A 136 -15.18 11.46 7.63
C GLU A 136 -14.24 12.61 8.06
N ALA A 137 -14.75 13.59 8.80
CA ALA A 137 -13.94 14.68 9.34
C ALA A 137 -12.87 14.20 10.34
N ALA A 138 -13.18 13.18 11.16
CA ALA A 138 -12.21 12.55 12.06
C ALA A 138 -11.11 11.82 11.28
N ALA A 139 -11.46 11.10 10.20
CA ALA A 139 -10.49 10.47 9.31
C ALA A 139 -9.58 11.51 8.63
N ALA A 140 -10.16 12.61 8.13
CA ALA A 140 -9.41 13.72 7.55
C ALA A 140 -8.45 14.38 8.57
N THR A 141 -8.86 14.48 9.84
CA THR A 141 -8.01 14.98 10.93
C THR A 141 -6.83 14.05 11.21
N GLY A 142 -7.04 12.73 11.16
CA GLY A 142 -5.97 11.74 11.25
C GLY A 142 -4.93 11.91 10.15
N ALA A 143 -5.38 11.98 8.90
CA ALA A 143 -4.52 12.22 7.74
C ALA A 143 -3.78 13.56 7.83
N TYR A 144 -4.44 14.62 8.31
CA TYR A 144 -3.81 15.92 8.53
C TYR A 144 -2.69 15.86 9.58
N ASN A 145 -2.90 15.16 10.70
CA ASN A 145 -1.87 14.96 11.71
C ASN A 145 -0.66 14.18 11.18
N GLU A 146 -0.90 13.15 10.36
CA GLU A 146 0.17 12.40 9.70
C GLU A 146 0.96 13.30 8.74
N GLN A 147 0.27 14.09 7.92
CA GLN A 147 0.89 15.05 7.01
C GLN A 147 1.69 16.12 7.76
N LEU A 148 1.19 16.60 8.90
CA LEU A 148 1.89 17.56 9.75
C LEU A 148 3.14 16.93 10.40
N SER A 149 3.06 15.67 10.83
CA SER A 149 4.22 14.92 11.34
C SER A 149 5.29 14.74 10.25
N LEU A 150 4.87 14.39 9.04
CA LEU A 150 5.76 14.25 7.89
C LEU A 150 6.39 15.60 7.51
N ALA A 151 5.61 16.68 7.51
CA ALA A 151 6.11 18.02 7.28
C ALA A 151 7.14 18.44 8.35
N SER A 152 6.89 18.14 9.62
CA SER A 152 7.84 18.41 10.71
C SER A 152 9.15 17.65 10.53
N LYS A 153 9.11 16.36 10.16
CA LYS A 153 10.31 15.57 9.83
C LYS A 153 11.07 16.13 8.63
N ASN A 154 10.37 16.56 7.59
CA ASN A 154 11.00 17.18 6.42
C ASN A 154 11.66 18.51 6.79
N MET A 155 11.04 19.31 7.67
CA MET A 155 11.63 20.55 8.18
C MET A 155 12.89 20.29 9.01
N GLU A 156 12.88 19.26 9.85
CA GLU A 156 14.06 18.83 10.61
C GLU A 156 15.18 18.38 9.66
N SER A 157 14.86 17.57 8.65
CA SER A 157 15.81 17.15 7.63
C SER A 157 16.36 18.33 6.82
N LEU A 158 15.53 19.32 6.49
CA LEU A 158 15.96 20.54 5.80
C LEU A 158 16.94 21.35 6.66
N ASN A 159 16.67 21.46 7.96
CA ASN A 159 17.55 22.17 8.88
C ASN A 159 18.90 21.44 9.02
N ALA A 160 18.88 20.11 9.12
CA ALA A 160 20.08 19.29 9.13
C ALA A 160 20.90 19.44 7.83
N LEU A 161 20.24 19.43 6.66
CA LEU A 161 20.89 19.67 5.38
C LEU A 161 21.50 21.08 5.30
N TYR A 162 20.82 22.10 5.83
CA TYR A 162 21.36 23.45 5.90
C TYR A 162 22.64 23.52 6.76
N ALA A 163 22.66 22.85 7.91
CA ALA A 163 23.85 22.78 8.76
C ALA A 163 25.01 22.09 8.03
N VAL A 164 24.75 20.94 7.39
CA VAL A 164 25.76 20.20 6.60
C VAL A 164 26.26 21.03 5.41
N GLN A 165 25.38 21.76 4.72
CA GLN A 165 25.75 22.63 3.61
C GLN A 165 26.65 23.77 4.08
N LEU A 166 26.35 24.38 5.22
CA LEU A 166 27.15 25.45 5.79
C LEU A 166 28.55 24.93 6.17
N GLU A 167 28.63 23.78 6.82
CA GLU A 167 29.89 23.11 7.16
C GLU A 167 30.69 22.72 5.91
N SER A 168 30.04 22.12 4.91
CA SER A 168 30.67 21.80 3.63
C SER A 168 31.18 23.04 2.90
N SER A 169 30.46 24.16 2.98
CA SER A 169 30.89 25.43 2.38
C SER A 169 32.09 26.00 3.10
N ALA A 170 32.14 25.91 4.44
CA ALA A 170 33.30 26.32 5.23
C ALA A 170 34.53 25.48 4.88
N ASN A 171 34.39 24.15 4.84
CA ASN A 171 35.45 23.23 4.42
C ASN A 171 35.91 23.51 2.99
N HIS A 172 34.99 23.82 2.07
CA HIS A 172 35.32 24.17 0.70
C HIS A 172 36.13 25.47 0.62
N MET A 173 35.72 26.50 1.37
CA MET A 173 36.48 27.76 1.45
C MET A 173 37.88 27.54 2.02
N GLU A 174 38.01 26.72 3.06
CA GLU A 174 39.31 26.40 3.66
C GLU A 174 40.21 25.66 2.65
N ALA A 175 39.69 24.61 2.00
CA ALA A 175 40.41 23.88 0.97
C ALA A 175 40.81 24.77 -0.22
N GLN A 176 39.93 25.70 -0.62
CA GLN A 176 40.20 26.66 -1.69
C GLN A 176 41.29 27.67 -1.30
N ASN A 177 41.26 28.17 -0.06
CA ASN A 177 42.32 29.04 0.47
C ASN A 177 43.67 28.32 0.52
N THR A 178 43.71 27.08 1.03
CA THR A 178 44.94 26.28 1.04
C THR A 178 45.46 25.99 -0.38
N LEU A 179 44.56 25.72 -1.33
CA LEU A 179 44.94 25.58 -2.74
C LEU A 179 45.55 26.86 -3.31
N MET A 180 44.95 28.02 -3.01
CA MET A 180 45.44 29.32 -3.46
C MET A 180 46.81 29.63 -2.86
N GLU A 181 47.03 29.31 -1.57
CA GLU A 181 48.33 29.42 -0.91
C GLU A 181 49.39 28.52 -1.55
N LYS A 182 49.07 27.24 -1.77
CA LYS A 182 49.98 26.28 -2.44
C LYS A 182 50.29 26.70 -3.87
N LEU A 183 49.31 27.23 -4.60
CA LEU A 183 49.50 27.73 -5.96
C LEU A 183 50.40 28.96 -5.96
N SER A 184 50.21 29.89 -5.04
CA SER A 184 51.09 31.07 -4.86
C SER A 184 52.53 30.66 -4.57
N ASN A 185 52.73 29.73 -3.62
CA ASN A 185 54.06 29.19 -3.30
C ASN A 185 54.70 28.49 -4.51
N SER A 186 53.93 27.67 -5.25
CA SER A 186 54.41 27.01 -6.46
C SER A 186 54.79 28.00 -7.56
N ILE A 187 54.06 29.12 -7.71
CA ILE A 187 54.41 30.19 -8.66
C ILE A 187 55.75 30.82 -8.26
N GLN A 188 55.97 31.10 -6.97
CA GLN A 188 57.25 31.60 -6.47
C GLN A 188 58.39 30.61 -6.69
N ASP A 189 58.18 29.32 -6.42
CA ASP A 189 59.19 28.29 -6.64
C ASP A 189 59.50 28.12 -8.14
N SER A 190 58.49 28.27 -9.00
CA SER A 190 58.69 28.26 -10.46
C SER A 190 59.49 29.45 -10.95
N ASP A 191 59.31 30.63 -10.35
CA ASP A 191 60.11 31.83 -10.65
C ASP A 191 61.58 31.64 -10.21
N ARG A 192 61.79 31.10 -9.00
CA ARG A 192 63.13 30.72 -8.52
C ARG A 192 63.80 29.68 -9.42
N LEU A 193 63.08 28.65 -9.83
CA LEU A 193 63.59 27.64 -10.75
C LEU A 193 64.01 28.26 -12.09
N THR A 194 63.21 29.20 -12.61
CA THR A 194 63.54 29.92 -13.84
C THR A 194 64.84 30.71 -13.68
N ASN A 195 65.04 31.37 -12.54
CA ASN A 195 66.27 32.09 -12.23
C ASN A 195 67.49 31.16 -12.10
N GLU A 196 67.34 30.03 -11.40
CA GLU A 196 68.39 29.01 -11.27
C GLU A 196 68.77 28.39 -12.62
N VAL A 197 67.78 28.06 -13.45
CA VAL A 197 68.02 27.55 -14.81
C VAL A 197 68.74 28.59 -15.67
N SER A 198 68.36 29.87 -15.59
CA SER A 198 69.05 30.96 -16.29
C SER A 198 70.52 31.07 -15.84
N SER A 199 70.78 31.00 -14.54
CA SER A 199 72.14 30.97 -13.99
C SER A 199 72.93 29.75 -14.47
N LEU A 200 72.33 28.56 -14.48
CA LEU A 200 72.94 27.33 -14.97
C LEU A 200 73.33 27.45 -16.45
N VAL A 201 72.44 27.99 -17.29
CA VAL A 201 72.70 28.25 -18.71
C VAL A 201 73.86 29.23 -18.88
N ASN A 202 73.89 30.31 -18.09
CA ASN A 202 75.00 31.27 -18.11
C ASN A 202 76.34 30.62 -17.72
N ASN A 203 76.37 29.82 -16.66
CA ASN A 203 77.56 29.09 -16.23
C ASN A 203 78.02 28.05 -17.27
N MET A 204 77.09 27.32 -17.89
CA MET A 204 77.42 26.42 -19.01
C MET A 204 78.00 27.18 -20.20
N SER A 205 77.45 28.35 -20.54
CA SER A 205 77.98 29.21 -21.60
C SER A 205 79.40 29.67 -21.27
N GLN A 206 79.65 30.11 -20.04
CA GLN A 206 80.99 30.50 -19.57
C GLN A 206 81.99 29.33 -19.63
N LEU A 207 81.60 28.15 -19.16
CA LEU A 207 82.42 26.94 -19.27
C LEU A 207 82.73 26.64 -20.73
N ASN A 208 81.74 26.68 -21.62
CA ASN A 208 81.91 26.41 -23.04
C ASN A 208 82.87 27.43 -23.69
N ASN A 209 82.78 28.70 -23.31
CA ASN A 209 83.73 29.74 -23.75
C ASN A 209 85.16 29.49 -23.24
N VAL A 210 85.34 29.06 -21.99
CA VAL A 210 86.66 28.69 -21.45
C VAL A 210 87.22 27.47 -22.15
N TYR A 211 86.42 26.43 -22.37
CA TYR A 211 86.83 25.24 -23.11
C TYR A 211 87.20 25.59 -24.57
N GLY A 212 86.43 26.45 -25.23
CA GLY A 212 86.75 26.96 -26.57
C GLY A 212 88.02 27.79 -26.60
N GLY A 213 88.23 28.65 -25.60
CA GLY A 213 89.46 29.43 -25.44
C GLY A 213 90.68 28.54 -25.18
N MET A 214 90.52 27.47 -24.39
CA MET A 214 91.58 26.51 -24.11
C MET A 214 91.90 25.62 -25.31
N LEU A 215 90.89 25.20 -26.08
CA LEU A 215 91.07 24.52 -27.38
C LEU A 215 91.78 25.42 -28.39
N SER A 216 91.38 26.69 -28.49
CA SER A 216 92.03 27.68 -29.35
C SER A 216 93.49 27.89 -28.96
N ALA A 217 93.77 28.05 -27.67
CA ALA A 217 95.13 28.18 -27.15
C ALA A 217 95.98 26.90 -27.35
N MET A 218 95.40 25.71 -27.18
CA MET A 218 96.08 24.44 -27.47
C MET A 218 96.36 24.24 -28.97
N ASN A 219 95.47 24.69 -29.84
CA ASN A 219 95.67 24.60 -31.29
C ASN A 219 96.73 25.59 -31.79
N VAL A 220 96.71 26.83 -31.28
CA VAL A 220 97.70 27.88 -31.60
C VAL A 220 99.11 27.48 -31.16
N ASN A 221 99.25 26.80 -30.02
CA ASN A 221 100.55 26.33 -29.54
C ASN A 221 101.07 25.08 -30.28
N ARG A 222 100.28 24.51 -31.21
CA ARG A 222 100.69 23.40 -32.08
C ARG A 222 101.15 23.86 -33.47
N SER A 223 100.95 25.13 -33.81
CA SER A 223 101.25 25.71 -35.13
C SER A 223 102.46 26.65 -35.16
N ASN A 224 103.26 26.69 -34.08
CA ASN A 224 104.62 27.27 -34.05
C ASN A 224 105.63 26.14 -33.87
#